data_AF-V2WW55-F1
#
_entry.id   AF-V2WW55-F1
#
_cell.length_a   1.000
_cell.length_b   1.000
_cell.length_c   1.000
_cell.angle_alpha   90.00
_cell.angle_beta   90.00
_cell.angle_gamma   90.00
#
_symmetry.space_group_name_H-M   'P 1'
#
loop_
_entity.id
_entity.type
_entity.pdbx_description
1 polymer ?
#
loop_
_entity_poly.entity_id
_entity_poly.type
_entity_poly.pdbx_seq_one_letter_code
_entity_poly.pdbx_strand_id
1 'polypeptide(L)'
;MGENWKTFCQRRMQVEKSWKGLTPSRLARYPATGKSVHRIKVDEVHGFIITSYTSRVFGTAGLLVSDMNKDQVLWGLPSTYIKEYAHIEYQNGYLIFDRLGGRKEVWRLATISDPSPTQSQQPPPPPYPQQHQLAASLTAAAEYAHTYPRGHFVPHALLQFPRPTRAFRFVYPTLLVGGWDEAYCLDVPTRTLAQTISGTQEPTVPIDSSEAEDENIVLEPLGEINYVEVSAKHVFICGSNTLRIFDRQSGACVLDMPSTRRHYGRRVVKVPGDAKDIATEEQGTPSFAALFDTKRLWKQVGVKDGSVVSRLHSVELDPAPEDHRRVHDEFVAVHVSPCGSHFVAMLCSSSLVIVRDFMSVPLMARDALFDHSIQVVLGTQNSPAKYLAYDRGKVVVASTTGIFILDINDFIPSLSTTSGVSPIPSTSLTFTYDMEQSAMIAHPPSPLKLNICRIPEFNNVSFLGGISCLQISDSGIYLNWDPDQLRTVMWNKRHRDEQEALQHPDTSSMPGSFDDDNDDQDDTVRRQESQFLDAEDTFRKTMQRKGRYGVLPTGDLVVMLDQAMHWNATPRSTVCGVNFAVWD
;
A
#
# COMPACT_ATOMS: atom_id res chain seq x y z
N MET A 1 -24.81 -14.50 19.61
CA MET A 1 -25.99 -13.60 19.54
C MET A 1 -25.90 -12.88 18.21
N GLY A 2 -26.91 -13.02 17.34
CA GLY A 2 -26.90 -12.41 16.01
C GLY A 2 -27.08 -10.90 16.12
N GLU A 3 -26.14 -10.15 15.57
CA GLU A 3 -26.22 -8.70 15.39
C GLU A 3 -27.48 -8.39 14.55
N ASN A 4 -28.38 -7.52 15.01
CA ASN A 4 -29.55 -7.15 14.21
C ASN A 4 -29.11 -6.24 13.04
N TRP A 5 -29.92 -6.19 11.98
CA TRP A 5 -29.57 -5.45 10.75
C TRP A 5 -29.25 -3.97 11.02
N LYS A 6 -29.92 -3.36 12.01
CA LYS A 6 -29.72 -1.96 12.37
C LYS A 6 -28.33 -1.74 12.97
N THR A 7 -27.91 -2.59 13.91
CA THR A 7 -26.57 -2.55 14.50
C THR A 7 -25.49 -2.78 13.44
N PHE A 8 -25.70 -3.74 12.54
CA PHE A 8 -24.80 -3.98 11.41
C PHE A 8 -24.66 -2.74 10.51
N CYS A 9 -25.77 -2.13 10.09
CA CYS A 9 -25.75 -0.91 9.26
C CYS A 9 -25.09 0.27 9.97
N GLN A 10 -25.36 0.45 11.27
CA GLN A 10 -24.70 1.47 12.08
C GLN A 10 -23.18 1.27 12.10
N ARG A 11 -22.72 0.03 12.30
CA ARG A 11 -21.30 -0.31 12.29
C ARG A 11 -20.65 -0.05 10.94
N ARG A 12 -21.30 -0.46 9.84
CA ARG A 12 -20.80 -0.20 8.48
C ARG A 12 -20.70 1.30 8.21
N MET A 13 -21.74 2.08 8.53
CA MET A 13 -21.70 3.53 8.36
C MET A 13 -20.60 4.20 9.19
N GLN A 14 -20.33 3.69 10.39
CA GLN A 14 -19.27 4.21 11.24
C GLN A 14 -17.89 3.92 10.64
N VAL A 15 -17.64 2.68 10.24
CA VAL A 15 -16.36 2.30 9.60
C VAL A 15 -16.10 3.17 8.37
N GLU A 16 -17.10 3.33 7.49
CA GLU A 16 -16.98 4.21 6.31
C GLU A 16 -16.67 5.67 6.69
N LYS A 17 -17.25 6.19 7.78
CA LYS A 17 -16.93 7.52 8.28
C LYS A 17 -15.51 7.60 8.86
N SER A 18 -15.04 6.55 9.54
CA SER A 18 -13.71 6.53 10.16
C SER A 18 -12.60 6.47 9.09
N TRP A 19 -12.81 5.74 7.99
CA TRP A 19 -11.96 5.80 6.80
C TRP A 19 -11.84 7.22 6.23
N LYS A 20 -12.88 8.04 6.38
CA LYS A 20 -12.92 9.44 5.93
C LYS A 20 -12.47 10.46 6.99
N GLY A 21 -11.98 9.99 8.15
CA GLY A 21 -11.59 10.83 9.29
C GLY A 21 -12.76 11.53 9.99
N LEU A 22 -14.01 11.06 9.79
CA LEU A 22 -15.23 11.72 10.29
C LEU A 22 -15.75 11.16 11.62
N THR A 23 -15.19 10.06 12.09
CA THR A 23 -15.52 9.37 13.34
C THR A 23 -14.24 8.80 13.98
N PRO A 24 -14.26 8.50 15.28
CA PRO A 24 -13.10 7.98 16.00
C PRO A 24 -12.48 6.74 15.34
N SER A 25 -11.18 6.62 15.52
CA SER A 25 -10.35 5.49 15.10
C SER A 25 -9.22 5.32 16.10
N ARG A 26 -8.73 4.10 16.31
CA ARG A 26 -7.74 3.82 17.38
C ARG A 26 -6.51 3.14 16.82
N LEU A 27 -5.35 3.48 17.37
CA LEU A 27 -4.14 2.70 17.16
C LEU A 27 -4.30 1.31 17.79
N ALA A 28 -3.89 0.29 17.04
CA ALA A 28 -3.82 -1.09 17.49
C ALA A 28 -2.38 -1.59 17.41
N ARG A 29 -2.03 -2.52 18.31
CA ARG A 29 -0.71 -3.16 18.38
C ARG A 29 -0.91 -4.66 18.51
N TYR A 30 -0.06 -5.43 17.85
CA TYR A 30 -0.16 -6.89 17.82
C TYR A 30 1.20 -7.53 18.12
N PRO A 31 1.71 -7.45 19.36
CA PRO A 31 3.08 -7.85 19.67
C PRO A 31 3.34 -9.36 19.48
N ALA A 32 2.32 -10.22 19.56
CA ALA A 32 2.44 -11.65 19.22
C ALA A 32 2.77 -11.92 17.74
N THR A 33 2.76 -10.91 16.88
CA THR A 33 3.19 -11.03 15.47
C THR A 33 4.71 -11.10 15.30
N GLY A 34 5.46 -11.02 16.40
CA GLY A 34 6.91 -11.10 16.41
C GLY A 34 7.58 -9.73 16.27
N LYS A 35 8.90 -9.78 16.10
CA LYS A 35 9.79 -8.63 15.93
C LYS A 35 10.50 -8.70 14.58
N SER A 36 10.89 -7.55 14.05
CA SER A 36 11.50 -7.43 12.72
C SER A 36 10.56 -7.97 11.63
N VAL A 37 9.28 -7.63 11.74
CA VAL A 37 8.24 -8.06 10.80
C VAL A 37 8.53 -7.49 9.41
N HIS A 38 8.56 -8.38 8.41
CA HIS A 38 8.82 -8.02 7.02
C HIS A 38 7.55 -8.03 6.16
N ARG A 39 6.70 -9.05 6.26
CA ARG A 39 5.42 -9.12 5.54
C ARG A 39 4.27 -9.41 6.49
N ILE A 40 3.09 -8.93 6.11
CA ILE A 40 1.86 -9.02 6.88
C ILE A 40 0.77 -9.50 5.93
N LYS A 41 -0.09 -10.40 6.40
CA LYS A 41 -1.42 -10.68 5.84
C LYS A 41 -2.41 -10.78 6.99
N VAL A 42 -3.63 -10.30 6.78
CA VAL A 42 -4.67 -10.26 7.82
C VAL A 42 -5.90 -10.99 7.33
N ASP A 43 -6.47 -11.83 8.19
CA ASP A 43 -7.78 -12.42 7.99
C ASP A 43 -8.67 -12.06 9.19
N GLU A 44 -9.49 -11.03 9.02
CA GLU A 44 -10.42 -10.60 10.07
C GLU A 44 -11.56 -11.61 10.29
N VAL A 45 -11.93 -12.38 9.26
CA VAL A 45 -13.01 -13.37 9.34
C VAL A 45 -12.59 -14.54 10.22
N HIS A 46 -11.37 -15.03 10.04
CA HIS A 46 -10.78 -16.07 10.89
C HIS A 46 -10.09 -15.51 12.15
N GLY A 47 -9.92 -14.18 12.22
CA GLY A 47 -9.41 -13.44 13.38
C GLY A 47 -7.93 -13.68 13.66
N PHE A 48 -7.08 -13.70 12.64
CA PHE A 48 -5.64 -13.87 12.79
C PHE A 48 -4.81 -12.97 11.86
N ILE A 49 -3.53 -12.80 12.21
CA ILE A 49 -2.52 -12.11 11.42
C ILE A 49 -1.40 -13.10 11.10
N ILE A 50 -0.99 -13.14 9.83
CA ILE A 50 0.16 -13.91 9.36
C ILE A 50 1.33 -12.94 9.16
N THR A 51 2.49 -13.26 9.72
CA THR A 51 3.72 -12.49 9.51
C THR A 51 4.87 -13.35 9.07
N SER A 52 5.70 -12.81 8.17
CA SER A 52 7.09 -13.25 8.03
C SER A 52 7.98 -12.25 8.76
N TYR A 53 9.02 -12.74 9.41
CA TYR A 53 9.98 -11.91 10.12
C TYR A 53 11.42 -12.26 9.71
N THR A 54 12.34 -11.32 9.88
CA THR A 54 13.76 -11.52 9.59
C THR A 54 14.61 -10.75 10.59
N SER A 55 15.51 -11.43 11.30
CA SER A 55 16.49 -10.81 12.20
C SER A 55 17.90 -10.96 11.65
N ARG A 56 18.46 -9.86 11.13
CA ARG A 56 19.86 -9.77 10.70
C ARG A 56 20.86 -10.04 11.83
N VAL A 57 20.49 -9.68 13.06
CA VAL A 57 21.36 -9.85 14.24
C VAL A 57 21.61 -11.33 14.52
N PHE A 58 20.62 -12.18 14.22
CA PHE A 58 20.67 -13.61 14.54
C PHE A 58 20.64 -14.52 13.30
N GLY A 59 20.62 -13.96 12.08
CA GLY A 59 20.50 -14.74 10.83
C GLY A 59 19.25 -15.64 10.79
N THR A 60 18.13 -15.17 11.35
CA THR A 60 16.91 -15.97 11.53
C THR A 60 15.72 -15.38 10.78
N ALA A 61 14.90 -16.23 10.16
CA ALA A 61 13.67 -15.83 9.49
C ALA A 61 12.58 -16.90 9.66
N GLY A 62 11.40 -16.49 10.12
CA GLY A 62 10.31 -17.41 10.41
C GLY A 62 8.95 -16.87 10.00
N LEU A 63 7.94 -17.70 10.15
CA LEU A 63 6.55 -17.35 9.87
C LEU A 63 5.69 -17.61 11.09
N LEU A 64 4.85 -16.66 11.46
CA LEU A 64 3.91 -16.76 12.57
C LEU A 64 2.49 -16.52 12.08
N VAL A 65 1.54 -17.19 12.72
CA VAL A 65 0.12 -16.89 12.66
C VAL A 65 -0.31 -16.59 14.09
N SER A 66 -0.82 -15.40 14.32
CA SER A 66 -1.15 -14.91 15.66
C SER A 66 -2.60 -14.48 15.74
N ASP A 67 -3.23 -14.74 16.89
CA ASP A 67 -4.60 -14.33 17.17
C ASP A 67 -4.69 -12.81 17.24
N MET A 68 -5.58 -12.22 16.43
CA MET A 68 -5.73 -10.78 16.34
C MET A 68 -6.30 -10.15 17.62
N ASN A 69 -7.01 -10.94 18.44
CA ASN A 69 -7.72 -10.46 19.63
C ASN A 69 -7.07 -10.90 20.95
N LYS A 70 -6.43 -12.07 20.97
CA LYS A 70 -5.85 -12.68 22.19
C LYS A 70 -4.35 -12.52 22.33
N ASP A 71 -3.71 -11.87 21.37
CA ASP A 71 -2.26 -11.61 21.36
C ASP A 71 -1.45 -12.88 21.67
N GLN A 72 -1.79 -13.97 20.96
CA GLN A 72 -1.17 -15.29 21.14
C GLN A 72 -0.80 -15.88 19.79
N VAL A 73 0.36 -16.53 19.69
CA VAL A 73 0.73 -17.31 18.51
C VAL A 73 -0.14 -18.57 18.43
N LEU A 74 -0.80 -18.75 17.29
CA LEU A 74 -1.65 -19.87 16.96
C LEU A 74 -0.91 -20.98 16.22
N TRP A 75 0.03 -20.63 15.35
CA TRP A 75 0.80 -21.56 14.54
C TRP A 75 2.05 -20.87 14.00
N GLY A 76 3.09 -21.61 13.62
CA GLY A 76 4.27 -21.02 13.01
C GLY A 76 5.19 -22.03 12.34
N LEU A 77 6.12 -21.50 11.54
CA LEU A 77 7.26 -22.24 10.98
C LEU A 77 8.55 -21.70 11.58
N PRO A 78 9.52 -22.58 11.88
CA PRO A 78 10.73 -22.21 12.62
C PRO A 78 11.61 -21.25 11.81
N SER A 79 12.52 -20.58 12.52
CA SER A 79 13.40 -19.52 12.01
C SER A 79 14.41 -19.94 10.94
N THR A 80 14.46 -21.24 10.61
CA THR A 80 15.34 -21.84 9.61
C THR A 80 14.58 -22.36 8.40
N TYR A 81 13.23 -22.29 8.41
CA TYR A 81 12.40 -22.91 7.38
C TYR A 81 12.23 -22.03 6.15
N ILE A 82 11.92 -20.74 6.38
CA ILE A 82 11.72 -19.77 5.30
C ILE A 82 13.01 -18.99 5.07
N LYS A 83 13.16 -18.41 3.87
CA LYS A 83 14.29 -17.53 3.58
C LYS A 83 14.11 -16.15 4.22
N GLU A 84 15.21 -15.43 4.38
CA GLU A 84 15.16 -14.01 4.73
C GLU A 84 14.34 -13.22 3.70
N TYR A 85 13.56 -12.26 4.21
CA TYR A 85 12.66 -11.43 3.40
C TYR A 85 11.70 -12.24 2.53
N ALA A 86 11.24 -13.39 3.02
CA ALA A 86 10.23 -14.17 2.30
C ALA A 86 9.00 -13.31 2.04
N HIS A 87 8.60 -13.24 0.76
CA HIS A 87 7.35 -12.66 0.35
C HIS A 87 6.24 -13.64 0.69
N ILE A 88 5.13 -13.14 1.26
CA ILE A 88 3.97 -13.96 1.60
C ILE A 88 2.72 -13.37 0.96
N GLU A 89 1.87 -14.24 0.46
CA GLU A 89 0.54 -13.93 -0.05
C GLU A 89 -0.48 -14.83 0.64
N TYR A 90 -1.66 -14.29 0.92
CA TYR A 90 -2.72 -15.03 1.59
C TYR A 90 -4.08 -14.53 1.15
N GLN A 91 -4.96 -15.47 0.79
CA GLN A 91 -6.38 -15.20 0.59
C GLN A 91 -7.18 -16.49 0.65
N ASN A 92 -8.41 -16.42 1.18
CA ASN A 92 -9.38 -17.51 1.19
C ASN A 92 -8.80 -18.83 1.73
N GLY A 93 -7.98 -18.74 2.78
CA GLY A 93 -7.36 -19.90 3.43
C GLY A 93 -6.16 -20.52 2.72
N TYR A 94 -5.63 -19.93 1.65
CA TYR A 94 -4.37 -20.36 1.04
C TYR A 94 -3.27 -19.36 1.36
N LEU A 95 -2.18 -19.86 1.92
CA LEU A 95 -0.94 -19.15 2.23
C LEU A 95 0.13 -19.56 1.23
N ILE A 96 0.78 -18.58 0.61
CA ILE A 96 1.80 -18.79 -0.42
C ILE A 96 3.03 -17.99 -0.03
N PHE A 97 4.21 -18.61 -0.07
CA PHE A 97 5.45 -17.92 0.18
C PHE A 97 6.59 -18.44 -0.69
N ASP A 98 7.59 -17.58 -0.93
CA ASP A 98 8.73 -17.93 -1.75
C ASP A 98 9.84 -18.67 -0.99
N ARG A 99 10.53 -19.53 -1.73
CA ARG A 99 11.65 -20.33 -1.24
C ARG A 99 12.93 -19.98 -2.00
N LEU A 100 14.07 -20.35 -1.42
CA LEU A 100 15.35 -20.40 -2.15
C LEU A 100 15.20 -21.23 -3.43
N GLY A 101 15.81 -20.76 -4.53
CA GLY A 101 15.73 -21.41 -5.84
C GLY A 101 14.47 -21.11 -6.66
N GLY A 102 13.71 -20.07 -6.33
CA GLY A 102 12.60 -19.55 -7.17
C GLY A 102 11.27 -20.30 -7.05
N ARG A 103 11.23 -21.40 -6.29
CA ARG A 103 10.00 -22.17 -5.99
C ARG A 103 9.06 -21.40 -5.05
N LYS A 104 7.78 -21.75 -5.07
CA LYS A 104 6.76 -21.21 -4.15
C LYS A 104 6.08 -22.34 -3.39
N GLU A 105 5.98 -22.20 -2.08
CA GLU A 105 5.22 -23.15 -1.26
C GLU A 105 3.78 -22.69 -1.12
N VAL A 106 2.83 -23.62 -1.24
CA VAL A 106 1.42 -23.37 -0.99
C VAL A 106 1.00 -24.21 0.20
N TRP A 107 0.40 -23.54 1.17
CA TRP A 107 -0.17 -24.10 2.37
C TRP A 107 -1.64 -23.70 2.45
N ARG A 108 -2.46 -24.55 3.06
CA ARG A 108 -3.91 -24.39 3.14
C ARG A 108 -4.36 -24.44 4.59
N LEU A 109 -5.33 -23.62 4.96
CA LEU A 109 -5.89 -23.59 6.31
C LEU A 109 -6.49 -24.95 6.65
N ALA A 110 -6.13 -25.51 7.81
CA ALA A 110 -6.51 -26.87 8.20
C ALA A 110 -8.02 -27.11 8.27
N THR A 111 -8.81 -26.05 8.49
CA THR A 111 -10.27 -26.09 8.58
C THR A 111 -10.98 -26.17 7.23
N ILE A 112 -10.33 -25.79 6.13
CA ILE A 112 -10.90 -25.92 4.79
C ILE A 112 -10.79 -27.42 4.40
N SER A 113 -11.66 -27.93 3.54
CA SER A 113 -11.49 -29.27 2.96
C SER A 113 -10.58 -29.20 1.74
N ASP A 114 -9.82 -30.26 1.47
CA ASP A 114 -9.07 -30.32 0.22
C ASP A 114 -10.09 -30.44 -0.94
N PRO A 115 -10.12 -29.51 -1.91
CA PRO A 115 -11.06 -29.57 -3.03
C PRO A 115 -10.81 -30.76 -3.97
N SER A 116 -9.79 -31.59 -3.71
CA SER A 116 -9.65 -32.95 -4.26
C SER A 116 -11.01 -33.66 -4.31
N PRO A 117 -11.45 -34.21 -5.45
CA PRO A 117 -12.81 -34.67 -5.60
C PRO A 117 -13.14 -35.73 -4.55
N THR A 118 -14.16 -35.43 -3.75
CA THR A 118 -14.90 -36.44 -3.02
C THR A 118 -15.34 -37.49 -4.04
N GLN A 119 -14.83 -38.71 -3.92
CA GLN A 119 -15.22 -39.93 -4.67
C GLN A 119 -14.59 -40.23 -6.05
N SER A 120 -13.50 -39.57 -6.48
CA SER A 120 -12.69 -40.10 -7.59
C SER A 120 -11.46 -40.84 -7.06
N GLN A 121 -11.25 -42.11 -7.43
CA GLN A 121 -10.08 -42.92 -7.06
C GLN A 121 -8.74 -42.39 -7.64
N GLN A 122 -8.74 -41.26 -8.34
CA GLN A 122 -7.54 -40.66 -8.92
C GLN A 122 -6.94 -39.63 -7.96
N PRO A 123 -5.61 -39.68 -7.72
CA PRO A 123 -4.93 -38.66 -6.91
C PRO A 123 -5.08 -37.28 -7.57
N PRO A 124 -5.10 -36.18 -6.77
CA PRO A 124 -5.17 -34.83 -7.32
C PRO A 124 -3.97 -34.57 -8.25
N PRO A 125 -4.09 -33.74 -9.29
CA PRO A 125 -2.98 -33.49 -10.20
C PRO A 125 -1.77 -32.88 -9.46
N PRO A 126 -0.52 -33.17 -9.92
CA PRO A 126 0.67 -32.48 -9.42
C PRO A 126 0.58 -30.97 -9.71
N PRO A 127 1.32 -30.13 -8.98
CA PRO A 127 2.38 -30.49 -8.02
C PRO A 127 1.89 -30.86 -6.61
N TYR A 128 2.49 -31.90 -6.02
CA TYR A 128 2.19 -32.37 -4.66
C TYR A 128 3.06 -31.69 -3.60
N PRO A 129 2.61 -31.68 -2.32
CA PRO A 129 3.48 -31.39 -1.20
C PRO A 129 4.70 -32.33 -1.17
N GLN A 130 5.85 -31.81 -0.74
CA GLN A 130 7.06 -32.60 -0.56
C GLN A 130 7.27 -33.02 0.91
N GLN A 131 8.15 -34.02 1.13
CA GLN A 131 8.44 -34.58 2.44
C GLN A 131 8.85 -33.53 3.48
N HIS A 132 9.60 -32.50 3.09
CA HIS A 132 10.03 -31.44 4.00
C HIS A 132 8.85 -30.54 4.46
N GLN A 133 7.81 -30.37 3.63
CA GLN A 133 6.59 -29.65 4.02
C GLN A 133 5.78 -30.49 4.99
N LEU A 134 5.64 -31.79 4.70
CA LEU A 134 4.94 -32.74 5.58
C LEU A 134 5.60 -32.81 6.96
N ALA A 135 6.94 -32.92 7.00
CA ALA A 135 7.69 -32.93 8.25
C ALA A 135 7.50 -31.65 9.07
N ALA A 136 7.62 -30.48 8.44
CA ALA A 136 7.41 -29.20 9.12
C ALA A 136 5.97 -29.02 9.62
N SER A 137 4.98 -29.50 8.84
CA SER A 137 3.58 -29.51 9.26
C SER A 137 3.34 -30.36 10.49
N LEU A 138 3.98 -31.54 10.60
CA LEU A 138 3.87 -32.40 11.77
C LEU A 138 4.53 -31.77 13.00
N THR A 139 5.71 -31.16 12.84
CA THR A 139 6.38 -30.43 13.91
C THR A 139 5.52 -29.28 14.42
N ALA A 140 4.99 -28.44 13.52
CA ALA A 140 4.14 -27.32 13.89
C ALA A 140 2.82 -27.79 14.54
N ALA A 141 2.22 -28.88 14.05
CA ALA A 141 1.01 -29.44 14.66
C ALA A 141 1.27 -29.94 16.09
N ALA A 142 2.44 -30.52 16.37
CA ALA A 142 2.83 -30.95 17.70
C ALA A 142 3.13 -29.76 18.63
N GLU A 143 3.86 -28.75 18.15
CA GLU A 143 4.24 -27.56 18.92
C GLU A 143 3.02 -26.70 19.29
N TYR A 144 2.06 -26.56 18.37
CA TYR A 144 0.89 -25.71 18.53
C TYR A 144 -0.41 -26.52 18.70
N ALA A 145 -0.33 -27.73 19.27
CA ALA A 145 -1.47 -28.65 19.38
C ALA A 145 -2.67 -28.04 20.13
N HIS A 146 -2.42 -27.15 21.10
CA HIS A 146 -3.45 -26.52 21.94
C HIS A 146 -4.35 -25.52 21.22
N THR A 147 -3.98 -25.06 20.02
CA THR A 147 -4.77 -24.11 19.20
C THR A 147 -5.38 -24.76 17.97
N TYR A 148 -5.05 -26.02 17.68
CA TYR A 148 -5.56 -26.72 16.50
C TYR A 148 -7.11 -26.82 16.52
N PRO A 149 -7.80 -26.62 15.38
CA PRO A 149 -7.29 -26.33 14.03
C PRO A 149 -7.17 -24.83 13.72
N ARG A 150 -7.41 -23.94 14.70
CA ARG A 150 -7.56 -22.51 14.44
C ARG A 150 -6.24 -21.85 14.06
N GLY A 151 -6.19 -21.27 12.87
CA GLY A 151 -4.98 -20.60 12.34
C GLY A 151 -3.87 -21.57 11.91
N HIS A 152 -4.13 -22.88 11.93
CA HIS A 152 -3.17 -23.89 11.48
C HIS A 152 -3.20 -24.05 9.97
N PHE A 153 -2.02 -24.24 9.38
CA PHE A 153 -1.86 -24.49 7.95
C PHE A 153 -1.26 -25.86 7.71
N VAL A 154 -1.73 -26.53 6.65
CA VAL A 154 -1.22 -27.81 6.16
C VAL A 154 -0.67 -27.65 4.74
N PRO A 155 0.36 -28.41 4.33
CA PRO A 155 0.92 -28.34 3.00
C PRO A 155 -0.11 -28.65 1.90
N HIS A 156 -0.10 -27.88 0.82
CA HIS A 156 -0.98 -28.09 -0.34
C HIS A 156 -0.22 -28.36 -1.63
N ALA A 157 0.87 -27.62 -1.91
CA ALA A 157 1.69 -27.84 -3.10
C ALA A 157 3.10 -27.23 -2.96
N LEU A 158 4.03 -27.69 -3.80
CA LEU A 158 5.28 -27.00 -4.09
C LEU A 158 5.36 -26.65 -5.58
N LEU A 159 5.27 -25.36 -5.88
CA LEU A 159 5.24 -24.86 -7.25
C LEU A 159 6.66 -24.59 -7.77
N GLN A 160 6.94 -25.03 -8.99
CA GLN A 160 8.15 -24.71 -9.73
C GLN A 160 7.78 -24.21 -11.12
N PHE A 161 8.42 -23.11 -11.54
CA PHE A 161 8.16 -22.46 -12.81
C PHE A 161 9.31 -22.73 -13.80
N PRO A 162 9.03 -22.78 -15.12
CA PRO A 162 10.03 -23.08 -16.14
C PRO A 162 11.17 -22.06 -16.21
N ARG A 163 10.87 -20.79 -15.93
CA ARG A 163 11.82 -19.68 -15.97
C ARG A 163 12.02 -19.06 -14.57
N PRO A 164 13.15 -18.37 -14.34
CA PRO A 164 13.33 -17.55 -13.15
C PRO A 164 12.20 -16.53 -13.00
N THR A 165 11.65 -16.43 -11.79
CA THR A 165 10.50 -15.57 -11.47
C THR A 165 10.95 -14.38 -10.62
N ARG A 166 10.39 -13.20 -10.85
CA ARG A 166 10.75 -11.95 -10.14
C ARG A 166 9.71 -11.51 -9.12
N ALA A 167 8.43 -11.62 -9.46
CA ALA A 167 7.31 -11.15 -8.65
C ALA A 167 6.15 -12.15 -8.69
N PHE A 168 5.31 -12.16 -7.65
CA PHE A 168 4.07 -12.90 -7.65
C PHE A 168 3.00 -12.18 -6.85
N ARG A 169 1.74 -12.45 -7.20
CA ARG A 169 0.55 -11.90 -6.56
C ARG A 169 -0.54 -12.94 -6.54
N PHE A 170 -1.22 -13.07 -5.41
CA PHE A 170 -2.32 -14.01 -5.26
C PHE A 170 -3.63 -13.26 -5.11
N VAL A 171 -4.53 -13.47 -6.06
CA VAL A 171 -5.93 -13.07 -5.98
C VAL A 171 -6.76 -14.32 -6.19
N TYR A 172 -7.35 -14.83 -5.12
CA TYR A 172 -8.04 -16.12 -5.11
C TYR A 172 -9.04 -16.24 -6.27
N PRO A 173 -8.99 -17.32 -7.07
CA PRO A 173 -8.16 -18.53 -6.88
C PRO A 173 -6.80 -18.50 -7.61
N THR A 174 -6.47 -17.40 -8.30
CA THR A 174 -5.33 -17.29 -9.21
C THR A 174 -4.06 -16.79 -8.51
N LEU A 175 -2.99 -17.57 -8.57
CA LEU A 175 -1.63 -17.10 -8.33
C LEU A 175 -1.01 -16.66 -9.66
N LEU A 176 -0.74 -15.36 -9.79
CA LEU A 176 0.03 -14.79 -10.88
C LEU A 176 1.51 -14.78 -10.49
N VAL A 177 2.37 -15.29 -11.38
CA VAL A 177 3.83 -15.28 -11.20
C VAL A 177 4.49 -14.70 -12.44
N GLY A 178 5.18 -13.57 -12.29
CA GLY A 178 5.93 -12.92 -13.36
C GLY A 178 7.36 -13.46 -13.45
N GLY A 179 7.70 -14.04 -14.60
CA GLY A 179 9.07 -14.25 -15.08
C GLY A 179 9.51 -13.09 -15.99
N TRP A 180 10.75 -13.15 -16.50
CA TRP A 180 11.30 -12.06 -17.32
C TRP A 180 10.42 -11.70 -18.52
N ASP A 181 10.03 -12.69 -19.33
CA ASP A 181 9.25 -12.52 -20.57
C ASP A 181 7.95 -13.35 -20.59
N GLU A 182 7.60 -13.95 -19.45
CA GLU A 182 6.39 -14.78 -19.31
C GLU A 182 5.69 -14.49 -17.99
N ALA A 183 4.36 -14.55 -18.00
CA ALA A 183 3.54 -14.48 -16.80
C ALA A 183 2.66 -15.74 -16.69
N TYR A 184 2.74 -16.44 -15.56
CA TYR A 184 2.03 -17.69 -15.31
C TYR A 184 0.84 -17.46 -14.38
N CYS A 185 -0.36 -17.86 -14.81
CA CYS A 185 -1.57 -17.86 -13.98
C CYS A 185 -1.89 -19.29 -13.55
N LEU A 186 -1.71 -19.59 -12.26
CA LEU A 186 -2.00 -20.89 -11.68
C LEU A 186 -3.26 -20.84 -10.83
N ASP A 187 -4.19 -21.78 -11.04
CA ASP A 187 -5.29 -22.02 -10.12
C ASP A 187 -4.77 -22.80 -8.90
N VAL A 188 -4.77 -22.14 -7.75
CA VAL A 188 -4.14 -22.67 -6.52
C VAL A 188 -4.93 -23.85 -5.94
N PRO A 189 -6.27 -23.79 -5.80
CA PRO A 189 -7.06 -24.93 -5.33
C PRO A 189 -6.82 -26.21 -6.13
N THR A 190 -6.90 -26.13 -7.46
CA THR A 190 -6.77 -27.30 -8.35
C THR A 190 -5.33 -27.60 -8.77
N ARG A 191 -4.36 -26.75 -8.38
CA ARG A 191 -2.92 -26.89 -8.66
C ARG A 191 -2.59 -26.87 -10.15
N THR A 192 -3.46 -26.30 -10.97
CA THR A 192 -3.37 -26.34 -12.43
C THR A 192 -2.83 -25.03 -12.97
N LEU A 193 -1.81 -25.10 -13.85
CA LEU A 193 -1.39 -23.95 -14.64
C LEU A 193 -2.50 -23.64 -15.66
N ALA A 194 -3.27 -22.60 -15.40
CA ALA A 194 -4.43 -22.25 -16.22
C ALA A 194 -4.01 -21.51 -17.51
N GLN A 195 -2.95 -20.70 -17.44
CA GLN A 195 -2.51 -19.87 -18.56
C GLN A 195 -1.04 -19.47 -18.42
N THR A 196 -0.36 -19.33 -19.56
CA THR A 196 0.91 -18.61 -19.70
C THR A 196 0.70 -17.47 -20.71
N ILE A 197 1.09 -16.26 -20.34
CA ILE A 197 1.19 -15.11 -21.25
C ILE A 197 2.67 -14.94 -21.58
N SER A 198 3.03 -14.91 -22.87
CA SER A 198 4.41 -14.79 -23.36
C SER A 198 4.62 -13.43 -24.04
N GLY A 199 5.87 -13.05 -24.29
CA GLY A 199 6.21 -11.77 -24.92
C GLY A 199 5.93 -10.58 -24.01
N THR A 200 5.99 -10.77 -22.69
CA THR A 200 5.67 -9.67 -21.75
C THR A 200 6.67 -8.53 -21.80
N GLN A 201 7.87 -8.75 -22.37
CA GLN A 201 8.89 -7.71 -22.59
C GLN A 201 8.77 -7.03 -23.95
N GLU A 202 8.14 -7.66 -24.94
CA GLU A 202 8.11 -7.16 -26.31
C GLU A 202 7.34 -5.84 -26.40
N PRO A 203 7.95 -4.75 -26.91
CA PRO A 203 7.23 -3.50 -27.09
C PRO A 203 6.04 -3.71 -28.00
N THR A 204 4.85 -3.36 -27.52
CA THR A 204 3.65 -3.42 -28.34
C THR A 204 3.42 -2.08 -29.00
N VAL A 205 3.39 -2.06 -30.33
CA VAL A 205 2.91 -0.91 -31.08
C VAL A 205 1.45 -0.73 -30.65
N PRO A 206 1.04 0.44 -30.11
CA PRO A 206 -0.38 0.76 -30.06
C PRO A 206 -0.91 0.59 -31.49
N ILE A 207 -2.10 0.02 -31.65
CA ILE A 207 -2.65 -0.35 -32.98
C ILE A 207 -2.72 0.85 -33.96
N ASP A 208 -2.49 2.09 -33.49
CA ASP A 208 -2.42 3.32 -34.29
C ASP A 208 -1.08 4.09 -34.19
N SER A 209 0.05 3.49 -34.56
CA SER A 209 1.10 4.30 -35.20
C SER A 209 0.73 4.51 -36.66
N SER A 210 -0.33 5.29 -36.92
CA SER A 210 -0.54 5.83 -38.27
C SER A 210 0.70 6.61 -38.65
N GLU A 211 1.15 6.40 -39.89
CA GLU A 211 2.32 6.97 -40.57
C GLU A 211 2.29 8.52 -40.63
N ALA A 212 2.26 9.19 -39.48
CA ALA A 212 2.61 10.59 -39.37
C ALA A 212 4.06 10.63 -38.88
N GLU A 213 4.94 10.89 -39.84
CA GLU A 213 6.35 11.19 -39.67
C GLU A 213 6.51 12.39 -38.71
N ASP A 214 6.51 12.16 -37.40
CA ASP A 214 7.06 13.11 -36.43
C ASP A 214 7.56 12.36 -35.18
N GLU A 215 8.88 12.43 -35.00
CA GLU A 215 9.70 12.06 -33.83
C GLU A 215 9.63 10.62 -33.30
N ASN A 216 10.59 9.77 -33.71
CA ASN A 216 11.14 8.60 -33.00
C ASN A 216 10.35 8.13 -31.75
N ILE A 217 9.20 7.47 -31.96
CA ILE A 217 8.55 6.71 -30.89
C ILE A 217 9.40 5.45 -30.67
N VAL A 218 10.40 5.56 -29.80
CA VAL A 218 11.15 4.41 -29.30
C VAL A 218 10.20 3.63 -28.40
N LEU A 219 9.69 2.51 -28.92
CA LEU A 219 8.92 1.57 -28.11
C LEU A 219 9.89 0.82 -27.20
N GLU A 220 9.77 1.04 -25.89
CA GLU A 220 10.67 0.45 -24.91
C GLU A 220 10.18 -0.93 -24.46
N PRO A 221 11.10 -1.87 -24.19
CA PRO A 221 10.73 -3.11 -23.52
C PRO A 221 10.19 -2.79 -22.13
N LEU A 222 9.40 -3.68 -21.55
CA LEU A 222 8.82 -3.51 -20.21
C LEU A 222 9.88 -3.14 -19.16
N GLY A 223 11.06 -3.77 -19.25
CA GLY A 223 12.18 -3.54 -18.34
C GLY A 223 12.11 -4.43 -17.09
N GLU A 224 12.72 -3.97 -15.99
CA GLU A 224 12.70 -4.74 -14.74
C GLU A 224 11.29 -4.82 -14.16
N ILE A 225 10.83 -6.02 -13.82
CA ILE A 225 9.50 -6.22 -13.22
C ILE A 225 9.51 -5.77 -11.76
N ASN A 226 8.75 -4.72 -11.48
CA ASN A 226 8.57 -4.12 -10.17
C ASN A 226 7.36 -4.73 -9.42
N TYR A 227 6.25 -4.99 -10.12
CA TYR A 227 5.01 -5.48 -9.52
C TYR A 227 4.13 -6.23 -10.52
N VAL A 228 3.27 -7.12 -10.02
CA VAL A 228 2.26 -7.83 -10.82
C VAL A 228 0.91 -7.84 -10.11
N GLU A 229 -0.19 -7.76 -10.87
CA GLU A 229 -1.56 -7.85 -10.34
C GLU A 229 -2.46 -8.64 -11.31
N VAL A 230 -3.51 -9.27 -10.79
CA VAL A 230 -4.42 -10.09 -11.60
C VAL A 230 -5.88 -9.85 -11.25
N SER A 231 -6.72 -9.80 -12.28
CA SER A 231 -8.18 -9.83 -12.16
C SER A 231 -8.73 -11.06 -12.90
N ALA A 232 -10.06 -11.23 -12.88
CA ALA A 232 -10.71 -12.26 -13.67
C ALA A 232 -10.41 -12.14 -15.18
N LYS A 233 -10.23 -10.91 -15.68
CA LYS A 233 -10.09 -10.62 -17.12
C LYS A 233 -8.70 -10.22 -17.55
N HIS A 234 -7.89 -9.66 -16.65
CA HIS A 234 -6.62 -9.01 -17.03
C HIS A 234 -5.46 -9.38 -16.11
N VAL A 235 -4.25 -9.37 -16.67
CA VAL A 235 -2.96 -9.41 -15.97
C VAL A 235 -2.29 -8.06 -16.12
N PHE A 236 -1.78 -7.51 -15.02
CA PHE A 236 -1.07 -6.23 -14.98
C PHE A 236 0.38 -6.48 -14.60
N ILE A 237 1.32 -5.84 -15.28
CA ILE A 237 2.75 -5.95 -15.01
C ILE A 237 3.36 -4.54 -15.01
N CYS A 238 3.85 -4.12 -13.85
CA CYS A 238 4.62 -2.89 -13.71
C CYS A 238 6.09 -3.17 -14.00
N GLY A 239 6.63 -2.51 -15.00
CA GLY A 239 8.05 -2.49 -15.32
C GLY A 239 8.71 -1.16 -14.98
N SER A 240 10.03 -1.11 -15.10
CA SER A 240 10.79 0.15 -15.03
C SER A 240 10.37 1.13 -16.13
N ASN A 241 10.06 0.63 -17.32
CA ASN A 241 9.83 1.47 -18.50
C ASN A 241 8.35 1.63 -18.85
N THR A 242 7.51 0.63 -18.56
CA THR A 242 6.08 0.72 -18.85
C THR A 242 5.22 -0.07 -17.84
N LEU A 243 3.94 0.26 -17.76
CA LEU A 243 2.89 -0.59 -17.18
C LEU A 243 2.13 -1.25 -18.33
N ARG A 244 2.09 -2.59 -18.35
CA ARG A 244 1.35 -3.35 -19.35
C ARG A 244 0.17 -4.10 -18.77
N ILE A 245 -0.92 -4.13 -19.52
CA ILE A 245 -2.13 -4.89 -19.21
C ILE A 245 -2.40 -5.87 -20.34
N PHE A 246 -2.55 -7.14 -19.99
CA PHE A 246 -2.85 -8.22 -20.91
C PHE A 246 -4.25 -8.74 -20.66
N ASP A 247 -5.01 -8.95 -21.73
CA ASP A 247 -6.27 -9.68 -21.66
C ASP A 247 -6.00 -11.18 -21.47
N ARG A 248 -6.67 -11.77 -20.49
CA ARG A 248 -6.49 -13.18 -20.15
C ARG A 248 -7.15 -14.12 -21.15
N GLN A 249 -8.15 -13.67 -21.91
CA GLN A 249 -8.81 -14.53 -22.88
C GLN A 249 -7.95 -14.73 -24.14
N SER A 250 -7.38 -13.65 -24.66
CA SER A 250 -6.59 -13.63 -25.90
C SER A 250 -5.08 -13.70 -25.67
N GLY A 251 -4.61 -13.31 -24.48
CA GLY A 251 -3.18 -13.10 -24.20
C GLY A 251 -2.62 -11.80 -24.79
N ALA A 252 -3.45 -11.00 -25.47
CA ALA A 252 -3.01 -9.76 -26.11
C ALA A 252 -2.73 -8.65 -25.09
N CYS A 253 -1.71 -7.85 -25.34
CA CYS A 253 -1.51 -6.58 -24.63
C CYS A 253 -2.63 -5.62 -25.04
N VAL A 254 -3.50 -5.25 -24.10
CA VAL A 254 -4.61 -4.31 -24.31
C VAL A 254 -4.27 -2.90 -23.86
N LEU A 255 -3.21 -2.71 -23.08
CA LEU A 255 -2.70 -1.39 -22.72
C LEU A 255 -1.20 -1.43 -22.47
N ASP A 256 -0.47 -0.48 -23.07
CA ASP A 256 0.96 -0.22 -22.80
C ASP A 256 1.13 1.25 -22.41
N MET A 257 1.36 1.49 -21.12
CA MET A 257 1.44 2.84 -20.53
C MET A 257 2.90 3.15 -20.21
N PRO A 258 3.56 4.07 -20.94
CA PRO A 258 4.98 4.34 -20.74
C PRO A 258 5.25 5.13 -19.46
N SER A 259 6.34 4.81 -18.77
CA SER A 259 6.88 5.47 -17.57
C SER A 259 7.47 6.87 -17.86
N THR A 260 7.44 7.33 -19.13
CA THR A 260 8.08 8.56 -19.59
C THR A 260 7.14 9.77 -19.65
N ARG A 261 5.88 9.62 -19.22
CA ARG A 261 4.91 10.72 -19.25
C ARG A 261 5.03 11.59 -18.01
N ARG A 262 4.96 12.90 -18.23
CA ARG A 262 4.87 13.89 -17.15
C ARG A 262 3.52 13.85 -16.44
N HIS A 263 2.45 13.69 -17.22
CA HIS A 263 1.08 13.65 -16.74
C HIS A 263 0.35 12.45 -17.33
N TYR A 264 -0.38 11.73 -16.47
CA TYR A 264 -1.15 10.53 -16.87
C TYR A 264 -2.65 10.75 -16.92
N GLY A 265 -3.14 11.91 -16.47
CA GLY A 265 -4.56 12.21 -16.46
C GLY A 265 -4.86 13.69 -16.66
N ARG A 266 -6.08 13.97 -17.14
CA ARG A 266 -6.60 15.32 -17.41
C ARG A 266 -6.54 16.26 -16.22
N ARG A 267 -6.57 15.70 -15.01
CA ARG A 267 -6.55 16.44 -13.75
C ARG A 267 -5.40 15.95 -12.89
N VAL A 268 -4.64 16.89 -12.34
CA VAL A 268 -3.60 16.59 -11.36
C VAL A 268 -4.05 17.12 -10.01
N VAL A 269 -4.29 16.22 -9.07
CA VAL A 269 -4.59 16.56 -7.68
C VAL A 269 -3.28 16.53 -6.91
N LYS A 270 -2.87 17.68 -6.39
CA LYS A 270 -1.70 17.78 -5.52
C LYS A 270 -2.13 17.89 -4.08
N VAL A 271 -1.61 17.01 -3.24
CA VAL A 271 -1.69 17.16 -1.79
C VAL A 271 -0.52 18.04 -1.36
N PRO A 272 -0.75 19.29 -0.92
CA PRO A 272 0.34 20.19 -0.57
C PRO A 272 1.21 19.59 0.52
N GLY A 273 2.53 19.60 0.30
CA GLY A 273 3.49 19.61 1.41
C GLY A 273 3.77 21.07 1.77
N ASP A 274 2.95 21.66 2.65
CA ASP A 274 3.05 23.01 3.28
C ASP A 274 3.53 24.25 2.48
N ALA A 275 3.77 24.17 1.18
CA ALA A 275 4.39 25.27 0.46
C ALA A 275 3.35 26.13 -0.28
N LYS A 276 3.00 27.25 0.38
CA LYS A 276 2.58 28.53 -0.22
C LYS A 276 1.12 28.67 -0.69
N ASP A 277 0.22 29.00 0.24
CA ASP A 277 -0.96 29.85 -0.04
C ASP A 277 -1.34 30.73 1.17
N ILE A 278 -0.33 31.36 1.81
CA ILE A 278 -0.52 32.58 2.60
C ILE A 278 0.66 33.50 2.28
N ALA A 279 0.59 34.15 1.13
CA ALA A 279 1.45 35.27 0.80
C ALA A 279 0.56 36.48 0.55
N THR A 280 0.11 37.12 1.64
CA THR A 280 -0.27 38.54 1.67
C THR A 280 -0.22 39.01 3.12
N GLU A 281 0.88 39.67 3.48
CA GLU A 281 0.93 41.04 4.02
C GLU A 281 2.17 41.24 4.89
N GLU A 282 2.83 42.37 4.64
CA GLU A 282 4.02 42.87 5.29
C GLU A 282 3.81 42.96 6.81
N GLN A 283 4.61 42.25 7.60
CA GLN A 283 5.18 42.69 8.88
C GLN A 283 5.86 41.53 9.61
N GLY A 284 7.17 41.67 9.85
CA GLY A 284 7.91 40.99 10.93
C GLY A 284 8.09 39.48 10.79
N THR A 285 9.34 39.04 10.86
CA THR A 285 9.69 37.64 11.13
C THR A 285 8.97 37.19 12.42
N PRO A 286 8.09 36.18 12.39
CA PRO A 286 7.41 35.73 13.61
C PRO A 286 8.44 35.13 14.56
N SER A 287 8.33 35.43 15.85
CA SER A 287 9.20 34.82 16.86
C SER A 287 8.91 33.31 16.97
N PHE A 288 9.95 32.55 17.34
CA PHE A 288 9.95 31.08 17.43
C PHE A 288 8.79 30.52 18.27
N ALA A 289 8.30 31.26 19.27
CA ALA A 289 7.17 30.86 20.12
C ALA A 289 5.79 30.97 19.43
N ALA A 290 5.64 31.85 18.43
CA ALA A 290 4.39 32.02 17.70
C ALA A 290 4.11 30.89 16.68
N LEU A 291 5.15 30.16 16.27
CA LEU A 291 5.05 28.99 15.39
C LEU A 291 4.63 27.71 16.13
N PHE A 292 4.80 27.69 17.46
CA PHE A 292 4.36 26.59 18.35
C PHE A 292 3.03 26.90 19.05
N ASP A 293 2.33 27.97 18.67
CA ASP A 293 0.93 28.13 19.07
C ASP A 293 0.09 27.05 18.38
N THR A 294 -0.18 26.02 19.17
CA THR A 294 -0.80 24.70 18.91
C THR A 294 -2.14 24.64 18.15
N LYS A 295 -2.50 25.63 17.31
CA LYS A 295 -3.78 25.66 16.57
C LYS A 295 -3.74 26.16 15.11
N ARG A 296 -2.58 26.40 14.50
CA ARG A 296 -2.45 26.80 13.08
C ARG A 296 -1.19 26.13 12.51
N LEU A 297 -1.12 25.49 11.34
CA LEU A 297 -1.80 25.73 10.07
C LEU A 297 -1.64 24.52 9.10
N TRP A 298 -2.00 23.30 9.51
CA TRP A 298 -2.73 22.44 8.56
C TRP A 298 -4.18 22.86 8.77
N LYS A 299 -4.95 23.15 7.72
CA LYS A 299 -6.42 23.18 7.90
C LYS A 299 -6.83 21.73 8.21
N GLN A 300 -6.69 21.31 9.47
CA GLN A 300 -7.36 20.15 10.05
C GLN A 300 -8.85 20.42 9.91
N VAL A 301 -9.40 20.09 8.75
CA VAL A 301 -10.84 20.18 8.55
C VAL A 301 -11.43 18.94 9.20
N GLY A 302 -11.86 19.09 10.45
CA GLY A 302 -12.74 18.13 11.11
C GLY A 302 -12.08 16.89 11.70
N VAL A 303 -10.85 16.99 12.25
CA VAL A 303 -10.38 15.95 13.20
C VAL A 303 -11.34 15.99 14.39
N LYS A 304 -12.21 15.00 14.52
CA LYS A 304 -13.00 14.81 15.73
C LYS A 304 -12.08 14.29 16.84
N ASP A 305 -12.34 14.71 18.08
CA ASP A 305 -11.67 14.16 19.27
C ASP A 305 -11.66 12.62 19.23
N GLY A 306 -10.47 12.04 19.38
CA GLY A 306 -10.27 10.59 19.38
C GLY A 306 -10.14 9.91 18.01
N SER A 307 -10.01 10.65 16.91
CA SER A 307 -9.64 10.09 15.59
C SER A 307 -8.13 10.17 15.34
N VAL A 308 -7.52 9.08 14.87
CA VAL A 308 -6.12 9.04 14.39
C VAL A 308 -6.02 9.32 12.88
N VAL A 309 -7.14 9.63 12.22
CA VAL A 309 -7.17 9.98 10.79
C VAL A 309 -7.53 11.45 10.64
N SER A 310 -6.70 12.17 9.87
CA SER A 310 -6.84 13.59 9.59
C SER A 310 -7.11 13.84 8.11
N ARG A 311 -8.16 14.60 7.79
CA ARG A 311 -8.46 15.01 6.41
C ARG A 311 -7.47 16.06 5.92
N LEU A 312 -7.06 15.95 4.66
CA LEU A 312 -6.18 16.90 4.00
C LEU A 312 -6.96 17.78 3.02
N HIS A 313 -6.45 18.99 2.82
CA HIS A 313 -6.81 19.81 1.67
C HIS A 313 -6.02 19.32 0.45
N SER A 314 -6.64 19.37 -0.72
CA SER A 314 -6.00 19.09 -1.99
C SER A 314 -6.24 20.25 -2.95
N VAL A 315 -5.24 20.51 -3.79
CA VAL A 315 -5.32 21.51 -4.84
C VAL A 315 -5.40 20.78 -6.16
N GLU A 316 -6.40 21.15 -6.95
CA GLU A 316 -6.51 20.65 -8.31
C GLU A 316 -5.77 21.58 -9.25
N LEU A 317 -4.99 20.98 -10.13
CA LEU A 317 -4.19 21.67 -11.13
C LEU A 317 -4.59 21.15 -12.51
N ASP A 318 -4.81 22.09 -13.42
CA ASP A 318 -4.80 21.77 -14.84
C ASP A 318 -3.36 21.50 -15.28
N PRO A 319 -3.07 20.39 -15.97
CA PRO A 319 -1.75 20.15 -16.50
C PRO A 319 -1.38 21.29 -17.47
N ALA A 320 -0.27 21.99 -17.19
CA ALA A 320 0.19 23.08 -18.03
C ALA A 320 0.53 22.56 -19.45
N PRO A 321 0.23 23.32 -20.53
CA PRO A 321 0.66 22.94 -21.86
C PRO A 321 2.19 22.98 -21.98
N GLU A 322 2.73 22.09 -22.83
CA GLU A 322 4.00 22.27 -23.54
C GLU A 322 5.30 22.27 -22.71
N ASP A 323 5.52 21.26 -21.89
CA ASP A 323 6.88 20.78 -21.61
C ASP A 323 7.03 19.39 -22.26
N HIS A 324 7.56 19.35 -23.49
CA HIS A 324 7.70 18.12 -24.28
C HIS A 324 8.77 17.16 -23.74
N ARG A 325 9.49 17.52 -22.66
CA ARG A 325 10.51 16.65 -22.07
C ARG A 325 9.87 15.41 -21.46
N ARG A 326 10.40 14.24 -21.82
CA ARG A 326 10.04 12.97 -21.21
C ARG A 326 10.52 12.96 -19.76
N VAL A 327 9.69 12.43 -18.86
CA VAL A 327 10.01 12.27 -17.44
C VAL A 327 9.97 10.79 -17.12
N HIS A 328 11.12 10.18 -16.87
CA HIS A 328 11.23 8.79 -16.44
C HIS A 328 10.85 8.67 -14.95
N ASP A 329 9.72 8.04 -14.68
CA ASP A 329 9.17 7.75 -13.35
C ASP A 329 8.54 6.34 -13.39
N GLU A 330 9.17 5.38 -12.71
CA GLU A 330 8.84 3.96 -12.87
C GLU A 330 7.50 3.59 -12.21
N PHE A 331 6.75 2.69 -12.82
CA PHE A 331 5.62 2.05 -12.15
C PHE A 331 6.13 1.01 -11.14
N VAL A 332 5.76 1.18 -9.87
CA VAL A 332 6.25 0.34 -8.75
C VAL A 332 5.16 -0.49 -8.09
N ALA A 333 3.88 -0.17 -8.33
CA ALA A 333 2.75 -1.00 -7.91
C ALA A 333 1.50 -0.70 -8.74
N VAL A 334 0.58 -1.66 -8.80
CA VAL A 334 -0.75 -1.47 -9.38
C VAL A 334 -1.75 -2.36 -8.65
N HIS A 335 -2.97 -1.85 -8.43
CA HIS A 335 -4.10 -2.65 -7.95
C HIS A 335 -5.32 -2.43 -8.83
N VAL A 336 -6.10 -3.48 -9.04
CA VAL A 336 -7.30 -3.46 -9.87
C VAL A 336 -8.56 -3.66 -9.02
N SER A 337 -9.61 -2.94 -9.38
CA SER A 337 -10.94 -3.11 -8.79
C SER A 337 -11.50 -4.52 -8.98
N PRO A 338 -12.40 -4.98 -8.09
CA PRO A 338 -13.00 -6.32 -8.21
C PRO A 338 -13.74 -6.58 -9.53
N CYS A 339 -14.32 -5.55 -10.15
CA CYS A 339 -14.97 -5.67 -11.46
C CYS A 339 -13.97 -5.77 -12.63
N GLY A 340 -12.69 -5.49 -12.40
CA GLY A 340 -11.63 -5.56 -13.41
C GLY A 340 -11.55 -4.38 -14.38
N SER A 341 -12.34 -3.32 -14.17
CA SER A 341 -12.48 -2.18 -15.11
C SER A 341 -11.76 -0.90 -14.67
N HIS A 342 -11.38 -0.79 -13.41
CA HIS A 342 -10.67 0.36 -12.85
C HIS A 342 -9.40 -0.09 -12.16
N PHE A 343 -8.35 0.72 -12.22
CA PHE A 343 -7.11 0.42 -11.51
C PHE A 343 -6.46 1.68 -10.94
N VAL A 344 -5.60 1.47 -9.96
CA VAL A 344 -4.73 2.47 -9.38
C VAL A 344 -3.30 1.99 -9.54
N ALA A 345 -2.49 2.73 -10.28
CA ALA A 345 -1.06 2.51 -10.39
C ALA A 345 -0.31 3.53 -9.54
N MET A 346 0.86 3.14 -9.02
CA MET A 346 1.74 4.00 -8.23
C MET A 346 3.11 4.08 -8.89
N LEU A 347 3.58 5.31 -9.04
CA LEU A 347 4.90 5.67 -9.56
C LEU A 347 5.92 5.77 -8.41
N CYS A 348 7.20 5.65 -8.71
CA CYS A 348 8.26 5.68 -7.69
C CYS A 348 8.33 7.05 -6.98
N SER A 349 7.90 8.13 -7.64
CA SER A 349 7.78 9.50 -7.11
C SER A 349 6.65 9.76 -6.08
N SER A 350 5.99 8.72 -5.55
CA SER A 350 4.77 8.85 -4.72
C SER A 350 3.58 9.51 -5.44
N SER A 351 3.53 9.38 -6.76
CA SER A 351 2.37 9.76 -7.58
C SER A 351 1.48 8.55 -7.85
N LEU A 352 0.17 8.72 -7.73
CA LEU A 352 -0.83 7.74 -8.13
C LEU A 352 -1.44 8.11 -9.47
N VAL A 353 -1.73 7.11 -10.29
CA VAL A 353 -2.53 7.21 -11.51
C VAL A 353 -3.78 6.37 -11.30
N ILE A 354 -4.94 7.03 -11.20
CA ILE A 354 -6.23 6.36 -10.98
C ILE A 354 -6.97 6.40 -12.31
N VAL A 355 -7.25 5.22 -12.87
CA VAL A 355 -7.85 5.06 -14.21
C VAL A 355 -9.22 4.41 -14.10
N ARG A 356 -10.23 5.06 -14.69
CA ARG A 356 -11.62 4.59 -14.68
C ARG A 356 -12.02 3.96 -16.02
N ASP A 357 -12.59 2.76 -15.96
CA ASP A 357 -13.22 2.10 -17.12
C ASP A 357 -12.30 2.03 -18.33
N PHE A 358 -11.05 1.58 -18.11
CA PHE A 358 -10.00 1.64 -19.14
C PHE A 358 -10.34 0.84 -20.41
N MET A 359 -11.25 -0.14 -20.32
CA MET A 359 -11.74 -0.93 -21.45
C MET A 359 -12.95 -0.33 -22.18
N SER A 360 -13.63 0.66 -21.58
CA SER A 360 -14.75 1.36 -22.24
C SER A 360 -14.28 2.38 -23.28
N VAL A 361 -13.00 2.71 -23.22
CA VAL A 361 -12.35 3.67 -24.09
C VAL A 361 -11.92 2.96 -25.37
N PRO A 362 -12.23 3.48 -26.57
CA PRO A 362 -11.60 3.03 -27.78
C PRO A 362 -10.09 3.21 -27.63
N LEU A 363 -9.34 2.10 -27.53
CA LEU A 363 -7.88 2.09 -27.37
C LEU A 363 -7.14 2.85 -28.50
N MET A 364 -7.88 3.25 -29.54
CA MET A 364 -7.48 4.02 -30.71
C MET A 364 -7.42 5.54 -30.48
N ALA A 365 -7.94 6.05 -29.36
CA ALA A 365 -7.88 7.47 -29.01
C ALA A 365 -6.82 7.70 -27.93
N ARG A 366 -5.64 8.18 -28.34
CA ARG A 366 -4.46 8.47 -27.47
C ARG A 366 -4.80 9.33 -26.24
N ASP A 367 -5.80 10.21 -26.37
CA ASP A 367 -6.26 11.13 -25.31
C ASP A 367 -7.39 10.57 -24.45
N ALA A 368 -8.09 9.53 -24.88
CA ALA A 368 -9.28 9.08 -24.19
C ALA A 368 -8.96 8.36 -22.87
N LEU A 369 -7.81 7.69 -22.77
CA LEU A 369 -7.33 7.17 -21.48
C LEU A 369 -6.94 8.30 -20.52
N PHE A 370 -6.35 9.38 -21.06
CA PHE A 370 -5.96 10.55 -20.28
C PHE A 370 -7.19 11.27 -19.70
N ASP A 371 -8.28 11.37 -20.45
CA ASP A 371 -9.57 11.90 -19.98
C ASP A 371 -10.25 11.03 -18.90
N HIS A 372 -9.97 9.74 -18.90
CA HIS A 372 -10.47 8.78 -17.91
C HIS A 372 -9.58 8.62 -16.68
N SER A 373 -8.51 9.41 -16.60
CA SER A 373 -7.47 9.28 -15.57
C SER A 373 -7.35 10.54 -14.73
N ILE A 374 -7.07 10.36 -13.44
CA ILE A 374 -6.60 11.42 -12.56
C ILE A 374 -5.24 11.04 -11.98
N GLN A 375 -4.35 12.02 -11.90
CA GLN A 375 -3.07 11.84 -11.23
C GLN A 375 -3.12 12.48 -9.85
N VAL A 376 -2.71 11.76 -8.81
CA VAL A 376 -2.66 12.27 -7.44
C VAL A 376 -1.23 12.27 -6.95
N VAL A 377 -0.66 13.45 -6.70
CA VAL A 377 0.71 13.59 -6.20
C VAL A 377 0.66 13.71 -4.68
N LEU A 378 1.28 12.74 -3.98
CA LEU A 378 1.27 12.65 -2.53
C LEU A 378 2.58 13.18 -1.94
N GLY A 379 2.49 14.30 -1.21
CA GLY A 379 3.67 14.92 -0.62
C GLY A 379 4.61 15.50 -1.68
N THR A 380 5.91 15.19 -1.59
CA THR A 380 6.93 15.66 -2.53
C THR A 380 7.33 14.60 -3.54
N GLN A 381 7.57 15.01 -4.78
CA GLN A 381 7.89 14.09 -5.90
C GLN A 381 9.29 13.46 -5.82
N ASN A 382 10.13 13.89 -4.88
CA ASN A 382 11.43 13.26 -4.60
C ASN A 382 11.33 12.19 -3.50
N SER A 383 10.13 11.94 -2.96
CA SER A 383 9.89 10.94 -1.92
C SER A 383 9.63 9.58 -2.56
N PRO A 384 10.44 8.54 -2.30
CA PRO A 384 10.14 7.21 -2.78
C PRO A 384 8.83 6.69 -2.19
N ALA A 385 7.98 6.19 -3.08
CA ALA A 385 6.83 5.39 -2.71
C ALA A 385 7.30 4.05 -2.10
N LYS A 386 6.61 3.55 -1.07
CA LYS A 386 6.98 2.31 -0.38
C LYS A 386 5.98 1.20 -0.62
N TYR A 387 4.70 1.47 -0.39
CA TYR A 387 3.64 0.49 -0.54
C TYR A 387 2.34 1.12 -0.99
N LEU A 388 1.62 0.37 -1.83
CA LEU A 388 0.25 0.62 -2.23
C LEU A 388 -0.62 -0.54 -1.76
N ALA A 389 -1.69 -0.23 -1.04
CA ALA A 389 -2.73 -1.18 -0.67
C ALA A 389 -4.09 -0.67 -1.18
N TYR A 390 -4.93 -1.59 -1.66
CA TYR A 390 -6.22 -1.28 -2.25
C TYR A 390 -7.25 -2.32 -1.84
N ASP A 391 -8.45 -1.84 -1.49
CA ASP A 391 -9.62 -2.67 -1.25
C ASP A 391 -10.89 -1.81 -1.43
N ARG A 392 -11.81 -2.25 -2.30
CA ARG A 392 -13.14 -1.63 -2.53
C ARG A 392 -13.14 -0.09 -2.58
N GLY A 393 -12.27 0.48 -3.41
CA GLY A 393 -12.18 1.93 -3.60
C GLY A 393 -11.52 2.69 -2.43
N LYS A 394 -10.98 2.00 -1.44
CA LYS A 394 -10.06 2.56 -0.45
C LYS A 394 -8.64 2.28 -0.91
N VAL A 395 -7.84 3.33 -1.02
CA VAL A 395 -6.42 3.26 -1.38
C VAL A 395 -5.62 3.76 -0.20
N VAL A 396 -4.60 3.02 0.22
CA VAL A 396 -3.65 3.46 1.24
C VAL A 396 -2.24 3.41 0.68
N VAL A 397 -1.53 4.51 0.83
CA VAL A 397 -0.14 4.65 0.36
C VAL A 397 0.77 4.92 1.53
N ALA A 398 1.81 4.10 1.66
CA ALA A 398 2.97 4.42 2.48
C ALA A 398 4.06 5.03 1.61
N SER A 399 4.56 6.19 2.01
CA SER A 399 5.71 6.87 1.42
C SER A 399 6.66 7.33 2.51
N THR A 400 7.84 7.83 2.14
CA THR A 400 8.75 8.46 3.12
C THR A 400 8.23 9.78 3.71
N THR A 401 7.14 10.34 3.17
CA THR A 401 6.53 11.58 3.68
C THR A 401 5.29 11.34 4.53
N GLY A 402 4.72 10.13 4.53
CA GLY A 402 3.60 9.77 5.39
C GLY A 402 2.76 8.60 4.88
N ILE A 403 1.72 8.28 5.65
CA ILE A 403 0.67 7.31 5.30
C ILE A 403 -0.59 8.07 4.86
N PHE A 404 -0.97 7.90 3.60
CA PHE A 404 -2.11 8.57 2.97
C PHE A 404 -3.25 7.59 2.73
N ILE A 405 -4.48 8.05 2.91
CA ILE A 405 -5.71 7.30 2.63
C ILE A 405 -6.50 8.08 1.59
N LEU A 406 -6.94 7.41 0.52
CA LEU A 406 -7.80 7.99 -0.50
C LEU A 406 -9.06 7.14 -0.61
N ASP A 407 -10.23 7.80 -0.62
CA ASP A 407 -11.49 7.17 -1.00
C ASP A 407 -11.84 7.58 -2.44
N ILE A 408 -11.75 6.63 -3.35
CA ILE A 408 -11.96 6.83 -4.79
C ILE A 408 -13.35 6.40 -5.26
N ASN A 409 -14.23 5.98 -4.35
CA ASN A 409 -15.59 5.54 -4.71
C ASN A 409 -16.42 6.66 -5.35
N ASP A 410 -16.20 7.92 -4.95
CA ASP A 410 -16.88 9.08 -5.55
C ASP A 410 -16.36 9.37 -6.98
N PHE A 411 -15.12 8.93 -7.31
CA PHE A 411 -14.56 9.00 -8.65
C PHE A 411 -15.02 7.83 -9.55
N ILE A 412 -15.39 6.71 -8.93
CA ILE A 412 -15.77 5.48 -9.61
C ILE A 412 -17.19 5.09 -9.17
N PRO A 413 -18.24 5.64 -9.80
CA PRO A 413 -19.62 5.45 -9.36
C PRO A 413 -20.06 3.97 -9.31
N SER A 414 -19.51 3.12 -10.18
CA SER A 414 -19.76 1.67 -10.19
C SER A 414 -19.30 0.94 -8.92
N LEU A 415 -18.40 1.52 -8.13
CA LEU A 415 -17.97 0.98 -6.82
C LEU A 415 -18.84 1.48 -5.67
N SER A 416 -19.61 2.55 -5.86
CA SER A 416 -20.48 3.14 -4.83
C SER A 416 -21.74 2.33 -4.55
N THR A 417 -22.10 1.39 -5.44
CA THR A 417 -23.19 0.44 -5.22
C THR A 417 -22.73 -0.68 -4.31
N THR A 418 -23.18 -0.61 -3.07
CA THR A 418 -23.31 -1.76 -2.17
C THR A 418 -24.21 -2.81 -2.82
N SER A 419 -23.64 -3.69 -3.63
CA SER A 419 -24.28 -4.94 -4.04
C SER A 419 -24.38 -5.84 -2.81
N GLY A 420 -25.47 -5.66 -2.07
CA GLY A 420 -26.01 -6.72 -1.23
C GLY A 420 -26.37 -7.92 -2.11
N VAL A 421 -26.11 -9.11 -1.57
CA VAL A 421 -26.56 -10.44 -1.99
C VAL A 421 -25.68 -11.16 -3.05
N SER A 422 -24.97 -12.19 -2.59
CA SER A 422 -24.55 -13.37 -3.38
C SER A 422 -25.55 -14.53 -3.17
N PRO A 423 -25.40 -15.70 -3.81
CA PRO A 423 -25.70 -16.04 -5.20
C PRO A 423 -26.86 -17.07 -5.30
N ILE A 424 -27.60 -17.10 -6.41
CA ILE A 424 -28.46 -18.25 -6.79
C ILE A 424 -28.21 -18.55 -8.27
N PRO A 425 -28.02 -19.82 -8.69
CA PRO A 425 -27.79 -20.17 -10.08
C PRO A 425 -29.10 -20.24 -10.89
N SER A 426 -28.99 -19.85 -12.16
CA SER A 426 -29.81 -20.26 -13.30
C SER A 426 -31.32 -20.01 -13.25
N THR A 427 -31.80 -19.08 -14.07
CA THR A 427 -32.85 -19.40 -15.07
C THR A 427 -32.95 -18.29 -16.12
N SER A 428 -33.08 -18.73 -17.36
CA SER A 428 -33.20 -17.92 -18.56
C SER A 428 -34.50 -17.10 -18.52
N LEU A 429 -34.41 -15.77 -18.58
CA LEU A 429 -35.50 -14.91 -19.02
C LEU A 429 -34.93 -13.78 -19.88
N THR A 430 -35.19 -13.90 -21.18
CA THR A 430 -35.04 -12.88 -22.21
C THR A 430 -35.89 -11.67 -21.85
N PHE A 431 -35.25 -10.52 -21.62
CA PHE A 431 -35.91 -9.22 -21.66
C PHE A 431 -35.39 -8.44 -22.86
N THR A 432 -36.31 -8.13 -23.76
CA THR A 432 -36.12 -7.27 -24.93
C THR A 432 -35.70 -5.88 -24.48
N TYR A 433 -34.55 -5.42 -25.00
CA TYR A 433 -34.01 -4.08 -24.78
C TYR A 433 -34.80 -3.09 -25.65
N ASP A 434 -35.62 -2.25 -25.03
CA ASP A 434 -36.19 -1.08 -25.69
C ASP A 434 -35.14 0.03 -25.69
N MET A 435 -34.83 0.48 -26.90
CA MET A 435 -33.75 1.41 -27.21
C MET A 435 -34.31 2.85 -27.21
N GLU A 436 -34.47 3.47 -26.04
CA GLU A 436 -34.75 4.91 -25.97
C GLU A 436 -33.45 5.71 -25.87
N GLN A 437 -33.13 6.36 -26.99
CA GLN A 437 -32.16 7.44 -27.10
C GLN A 437 -32.55 8.60 -26.17
N SER A 438 -31.92 8.67 -24.99
CA SER A 438 -31.88 9.92 -24.23
C SER A 438 -30.65 10.72 -24.64
N ALA A 439 -30.88 11.73 -25.48
CA ALA A 439 -29.91 12.76 -25.81
C ALA A 439 -29.41 13.43 -24.51
N MET A 440 -28.13 13.25 -24.20
CA MET A 440 -27.50 13.83 -23.03
C MET A 440 -27.38 15.35 -23.19
N ILE A 441 -28.15 16.09 -22.42
CA ILE A 441 -27.84 17.47 -22.06
C ILE A 441 -26.53 17.39 -21.26
N ALA A 442 -25.44 17.90 -21.84
CA ALA A 442 -24.14 17.96 -21.20
C ALA A 442 -24.19 18.94 -20.01
N HIS A 443 -24.53 18.42 -18.83
CA HIS A 443 -24.25 19.12 -17.59
C HIS A 443 -22.74 19.22 -17.39
N PRO A 444 -22.20 20.37 -16.93
CA PRO A 444 -20.78 20.46 -16.59
C PRO A 444 -20.45 19.39 -15.55
N PRO A 445 -19.33 18.64 -15.70
CA PRO A 445 -18.98 17.60 -14.76
C PRO A 445 -18.86 18.19 -13.36
N SER A 446 -19.62 17.64 -12.41
CA SER A 446 -19.56 18.06 -11.01
C SER A 446 -18.10 18.00 -10.50
N PRO A 447 -17.67 18.93 -9.63
CA PRO A 447 -16.32 18.92 -9.09
C PRO A 447 -16.04 17.57 -8.41
N LEU A 448 -14.92 16.97 -8.80
CA LEU A 448 -14.53 15.63 -8.36
C LEU A 448 -14.20 15.68 -6.87
N LYS A 449 -15.04 15.06 -6.04
CA LYS A 449 -14.81 15.01 -4.59
C LYS A 449 -13.89 13.83 -4.27
N LEU A 450 -12.58 14.04 -4.36
CA LEU A 450 -11.61 13.07 -3.89
C LEU A 450 -11.33 13.33 -2.40
N ASN A 451 -11.74 12.42 -1.53
CA ASN A 451 -11.42 12.53 -0.10
C ASN A 451 -10.03 11.95 0.18
N ILE A 452 -9.12 12.79 0.66
CA ILE A 452 -7.75 12.41 1.00
C ILE A 452 -7.54 12.64 2.49
N CYS A 453 -7.03 11.63 3.18
CA CYS A 453 -6.67 11.69 4.59
C CYS A 453 -5.23 11.23 4.82
N ARG A 454 -4.74 11.46 6.04
CA ARG A 454 -3.43 11.04 6.53
C ARG A 454 -3.55 10.49 7.95
N ILE A 455 -2.58 9.68 8.36
CA ILE A 455 -2.43 9.17 9.73
C ILE A 455 -1.22 9.85 10.40
N PRO A 456 -1.41 10.94 11.17
CA PRO A 456 -0.30 11.72 11.75
C PRO A 456 0.58 10.95 12.71
N GLU A 457 0.07 9.89 13.33
CA GLU A 457 0.77 9.05 14.30
C GLU A 457 1.91 8.24 13.65
N PHE A 458 1.89 8.11 12.31
CA PHE A 458 2.95 7.49 11.52
C PHE A 458 3.65 8.55 10.65
N ASN A 459 4.41 9.47 11.27
CA ASN A 459 5.03 10.60 10.58
C ASN A 459 6.56 10.65 10.64
N ASN A 460 7.24 9.73 11.35
CA ASN A 460 8.69 9.76 11.47
C ASN A 460 9.38 9.24 10.19
N VAL A 461 10.09 10.12 9.49
CA VAL A 461 10.77 9.86 8.21
C VAL A 461 11.72 8.65 8.28
N SER A 462 12.53 8.56 9.34
CA SER A 462 13.52 7.48 9.50
C SER A 462 12.86 6.10 9.57
N PHE A 463 11.65 6.01 10.14
CA PHE A 463 10.92 4.75 10.26
C PHE A 463 9.94 4.51 9.11
N LEU A 464 9.40 5.57 8.50
CA LEU A 464 8.67 5.47 7.23
C LEU A 464 9.55 4.84 6.14
N GLY A 465 10.86 5.13 6.15
CA GLY A 465 11.84 4.47 5.29
C GLY A 465 11.92 2.95 5.48
N GLY A 466 11.65 2.46 6.70
CA GLY A 466 11.67 1.05 7.10
C GLY A 466 10.33 0.32 7.09
N ILE A 467 9.27 0.97 6.60
CA ILE A 467 8.03 0.26 6.27
C ILE A 467 8.32 -0.71 5.13
N SER A 468 8.10 -1.99 5.42
CA SER A 468 8.35 -3.10 4.52
C SER A 468 7.09 -3.89 4.19
N CYS A 469 5.94 -3.55 4.79
CA CYS A 469 4.64 -4.02 4.38
C CYS A 469 3.53 -3.08 4.87
N LEU A 470 2.50 -2.92 4.03
CA LEU A 470 1.23 -2.26 4.32
C LEU A 470 0.11 -3.18 3.84
N GLN A 471 -0.89 -3.42 4.67
CA GLN A 471 -2.11 -4.15 4.34
C GLN A 471 -3.33 -3.36 4.82
N ILE A 472 -4.46 -3.61 4.18
CA ILE A 472 -5.76 -3.08 4.60
C ILE A 472 -6.81 -4.19 4.57
N SER A 473 -7.85 -4.00 5.36
CA SER A 473 -9.07 -4.82 5.42
C SER A 473 -10.29 -3.90 5.33
N ASP A 474 -11.48 -4.48 5.42
CA ASP A 474 -12.72 -3.72 5.57
C ASP A 474 -12.67 -2.74 6.76
N SER A 475 -12.00 -3.10 7.86
CA SER A 475 -12.08 -2.39 9.14
C SER A 475 -10.77 -1.82 9.68
N GLY A 476 -9.65 -1.97 8.94
CA GLY A 476 -8.38 -1.47 9.43
C GLY A 476 -7.25 -1.35 8.42
N ILE A 477 -6.17 -0.72 8.89
CA ILE A 477 -4.89 -0.60 8.21
C ILE A 477 -3.84 -1.27 9.10
N TYR A 478 -2.91 -2.00 8.50
CA TYR A 478 -1.86 -2.74 9.19
C TYR A 478 -0.51 -2.50 8.53
N LEU A 479 0.51 -2.21 9.33
CA LEU A 479 1.86 -1.95 8.85
C LEU A 479 2.89 -2.44 9.88
N ASN A 480 4.10 -2.73 9.40
CA ASN A 480 5.22 -3.00 10.30
C ASN A 480 5.72 -1.66 10.88
N TRP A 481 5.72 -1.54 12.21
CA TRP A 481 6.09 -0.29 12.90
C TRP A 481 6.71 -0.59 14.28
N ASP A 482 7.57 0.31 14.76
CA ASP A 482 8.18 0.20 16.10
C ASP A 482 7.26 0.82 17.17
N PRO A 483 6.69 0.01 18.09
CA PRO A 483 5.63 0.46 18.99
C PRO A 483 6.14 1.34 20.14
N ASP A 484 7.42 1.31 20.49
CA ASP A 484 7.95 2.03 21.67
C ASP A 484 8.27 3.51 21.39
N GLN A 485 8.11 3.95 20.15
CA GLN A 485 8.36 5.33 19.74
C GLN A 485 7.57 6.39 20.51
N LEU A 486 6.28 6.19 20.72
CA LEU A 486 5.42 7.20 21.36
C LEU A 486 5.77 7.43 22.83
N ARG A 487 6.26 6.38 23.53
CA ARG A 487 6.60 6.48 24.96
C ARG A 487 7.91 7.21 25.17
N THR A 488 8.94 6.94 24.36
CA THR A 488 10.22 7.65 24.47
C THR A 488 10.08 9.15 24.18
N VAL A 489 9.26 9.51 23.19
CA VAL A 489 9.01 10.91 22.83
C VAL A 489 8.17 11.65 23.89
N MET A 490 7.11 11.02 24.44
CA MET A 490 6.24 11.67 25.43
C MET A 490 6.80 11.68 26.86
N TRP A 491 7.56 10.65 27.27
CA TRP A 491 8.21 10.58 28.58
C TRP A 491 9.23 11.71 28.75
N ASN A 492 10.02 11.97 27.71
CA ASN A 492 11.02 13.04 27.72
C ASN A 492 10.38 14.44 27.72
N LYS A 493 9.18 14.60 27.16
CA LYS A 493 8.43 15.87 27.21
C LYS A 493 7.88 16.16 28.60
N ARG A 494 7.23 15.17 29.23
CA ARG A 494 6.60 15.33 30.55
C ARG A 494 7.60 15.64 31.66
N HIS A 495 8.78 15.00 31.64
CA HIS A 495 9.83 15.30 32.62
C HIS A 495 10.47 16.67 32.40
N ARG A 496 10.51 17.18 31.17
CA ARG A 496 11.00 18.53 30.86
C ARG A 496 10.02 19.60 31.32
N ASP A 497 8.73 19.42 31.05
CA ASP A 497 7.66 20.33 31.50
C ASP A 497 7.56 20.33 33.05
N GLU A 498 7.73 19.18 33.71
CA GLU A 498 7.76 19.07 35.18
C GLU A 498 9.04 19.69 35.79
N GLN A 499 10.19 19.59 35.13
CA GLN A 499 11.44 20.25 35.57
C GLN A 499 11.40 21.77 35.37
N GLU A 500 10.84 22.27 34.27
CA GLU A 500 10.68 23.71 34.02
C GLU A 500 9.65 24.34 34.97
N ALA A 501 8.57 23.63 35.31
CA ALA A 501 7.60 24.08 36.31
C ALA A 501 8.15 24.08 37.75
N LEU A 502 9.16 23.25 38.05
CA LEU A 502 9.85 23.20 39.34
C LEU A 502 11.03 24.18 39.43
N GLN A 503 11.57 24.67 38.30
CA GLN A 503 12.71 25.58 38.23
C GLN A 503 12.33 27.06 38.21
N HIS A 504 11.05 27.40 38.11
CA HIS A 504 10.55 28.77 38.27
C HIS A 504 9.55 28.92 39.44
N PRO A 505 9.94 28.67 40.71
CA PRO A 505 9.31 29.40 41.79
C PRO A 505 9.85 30.84 41.73
N ASP A 506 8.94 31.80 41.53
CA ASP A 506 9.20 33.24 41.59
C ASP A 506 10.40 33.60 42.48
N THR A 507 11.53 34.04 41.92
CA THR A 507 12.42 35.00 42.58
C THR A 507 13.39 35.66 41.61
N SER A 508 13.27 36.97 41.57
CA SER A 508 14.27 37.91 41.09
C SER A 508 15.54 37.92 41.96
N SER A 509 16.68 38.15 41.30
CA SER A 509 17.88 38.88 41.76
C SER A 509 19.12 38.11 42.26
N MET A 510 20.20 38.39 41.52
CA MET A 510 21.62 38.59 41.89
C MET A 510 22.63 37.42 41.85
N PRO A 511 23.92 37.73 41.51
CA PRO A 511 24.89 36.79 40.96
C PRO A 511 26.00 36.40 41.96
N GLY A 512 26.63 35.25 41.73
CA GLY A 512 27.84 34.86 42.46
C GLY A 512 28.36 33.48 42.08
N SER A 513 29.65 33.45 41.75
CA SER A 513 30.57 32.32 41.50
C SER A 513 30.39 31.06 42.36
N PHE A 514 30.61 29.88 41.79
CA PHE A 514 31.80 29.02 42.03
C PHE A 514 31.70 27.75 41.18
N ASP A 515 32.87 27.27 40.77
CA ASP A 515 33.14 26.11 39.92
C ASP A 515 32.51 24.80 40.44
N ASP A 516 32.03 23.93 39.54
CA ASP A 516 32.34 22.50 39.65
C ASP A 516 32.12 21.77 38.32
N ASP A 517 33.10 20.93 38.00
CA ASP A 517 33.22 20.08 36.82
C ASP A 517 32.01 19.14 36.65
N ASN A 518 31.42 19.11 35.44
CA ASN A 518 30.86 17.92 34.77
C ASN A 518 30.14 18.32 33.46
N ASP A 519 30.90 18.65 32.42
CA ASP A 519 30.37 19.19 31.15
C ASP A 519 30.38 18.20 29.97
N ASP A 520 30.37 16.89 30.22
CA ASP A 520 30.40 15.89 29.14
C ASP A 520 29.06 15.15 28.89
N GLN A 521 28.00 15.44 29.66
CA GLN A 521 26.71 14.73 29.53
C GLN A 521 25.54 15.59 29.02
N ASP A 522 25.65 16.93 29.01
CA ASP A 522 24.59 17.87 28.58
C ASP A 522 24.62 18.18 27.07
N ASP A 523 25.77 17.99 26.43
CA ASP A 523 25.95 18.21 24.99
C ASP A 523 25.21 17.18 24.13
N THR A 524 24.92 16.00 24.67
CA THR A 524 24.26 14.92 23.92
C THR A 524 22.75 15.13 23.83
N VAL A 525 22.14 15.71 24.88
CA VAL A 525 20.70 16.02 24.93
C VAL A 525 20.40 17.29 24.14
N ARG A 526 21.23 18.34 24.26
CA ARG A 526 21.16 19.52 23.38
C ARG A 526 21.41 19.15 21.91
N ARG A 527 22.33 18.22 21.61
CA ARG A 527 22.49 17.67 20.25
C ARG A 527 21.28 16.89 19.78
N GLN A 528 20.59 16.14 20.65
CA GLN A 528 19.40 15.35 20.27
C GLN A 528 18.15 16.22 20.07
N GLU A 529 17.95 17.28 20.86
CA GLU A 529 16.89 18.27 20.62
C GLU A 529 17.17 19.12 19.40
N SER A 530 18.43 19.53 19.21
CA SER A 530 18.87 20.18 17.97
C SER A 530 18.68 19.23 16.78
N GLN A 531 18.93 17.92 16.92
CA GLN A 531 18.63 16.90 15.90
C GLN A 531 17.13 16.65 15.68
N PHE A 532 16.25 16.89 16.66
CA PHE A 532 14.81 16.72 16.52
C PHE A 532 14.16 17.94 15.87
N LEU A 533 14.59 19.14 16.26
CA LEU A 533 14.28 20.39 15.55
C LEU A 533 14.90 20.39 14.16
N ASP A 534 16.10 19.83 13.98
CA ASP A 534 16.71 19.61 12.67
C ASP A 534 16.02 18.46 11.92
N ALA A 535 15.34 17.50 12.57
CA ALA A 535 14.55 16.47 11.90
C ALA A 535 13.16 16.99 11.47
N GLU A 536 12.54 17.86 12.25
CA GLU A 536 11.30 18.58 11.88
C GLU A 536 11.59 19.67 10.84
N ASP A 537 12.72 20.38 10.95
CA ASP A 537 13.20 21.33 9.96
C ASP A 537 13.75 20.62 8.72
N THR A 538 14.37 19.44 8.84
CA THR A 538 14.71 18.56 7.71
C THR A 538 13.43 17.99 7.10
N PHE A 539 12.41 17.66 7.87
CA PHE A 539 11.10 17.26 7.37
C PHE A 539 10.41 18.42 6.63
N ARG A 540 10.47 19.64 7.16
CA ARG A 540 9.97 20.86 6.51
C ARG A 540 10.78 21.20 5.26
N LYS A 541 12.11 21.05 5.29
CA LYS A 541 13.03 21.21 4.15
C LYS A 541 12.86 20.12 3.09
N THR A 542 12.57 18.87 3.46
CA THR A 542 12.29 17.76 2.52
C THR A 542 10.91 17.91 1.88
N MET A 543 9.94 18.50 2.59
CA MET A 543 8.67 18.95 2.03
C MET A 543 8.79 20.17 1.09
N GLN A 544 9.82 21.00 1.27
CA GLN A 544 10.10 22.20 0.46
C GLN A 544 11.00 21.95 -0.76
N ARG A 545 11.58 20.75 -0.93
CA ARG A 545 12.42 20.43 -2.08
C ARG A 545 11.57 20.37 -3.34
N LYS A 546 11.66 21.41 -4.18
CA LYS A 546 11.18 21.36 -5.57
C LYS A 546 11.69 20.06 -6.21
N GLY A 547 10.82 19.38 -6.96
CA GLY A 547 11.14 18.15 -7.66
C GLY A 547 12.48 18.30 -8.37
N ARG A 548 13.47 17.47 -7.99
CA ARG A 548 14.77 17.48 -8.65
C ARG A 548 14.69 16.44 -9.74
N TYR A 549 14.79 16.89 -10.97
CA TYR A 549 15.01 16.01 -12.10
C TYR A 549 16.49 15.99 -12.42
N GLY A 550 17.04 14.80 -12.66
CA GLY A 550 18.28 14.65 -13.38
C GLY A 550 18.01 14.89 -14.87
N VAL A 551 18.98 15.43 -15.60
CA VAL A 551 18.89 15.58 -17.05
C VAL A 551 19.79 14.52 -17.67
N LEU A 552 19.20 13.62 -18.46
CA LEU A 552 19.94 12.62 -19.23
C LEU A 552 20.64 13.27 -20.44
N PRO A 553 21.67 12.64 -21.02
CA PRO A 553 22.33 13.16 -22.22
C PRO A 553 21.39 13.40 -23.41
N THR A 554 20.25 12.72 -23.45
CA THR A 554 19.18 12.90 -24.45
C THR A 554 18.37 14.18 -24.24
N GLY A 555 18.52 14.86 -23.10
CA GLY A 555 17.66 15.97 -22.67
C GLY A 555 16.43 15.54 -21.86
N ASP A 556 16.18 14.23 -21.77
CA ASP A 556 15.09 13.67 -20.97
C ASP A 556 15.34 13.85 -19.47
N LEU A 557 14.26 13.93 -18.71
CA LEU A 557 14.28 14.10 -17.27
C LEU A 557 14.13 12.75 -16.57
N VAL A 558 14.91 12.52 -15.51
CA VAL A 558 14.73 11.37 -14.62
C VAL A 558 14.38 11.86 -13.22
N VAL A 559 13.37 11.24 -12.59
CA VAL A 559 13.02 11.57 -11.20
C VAL A 559 14.19 11.22 -10.29
N MET A 560 14.69 12.21 -9.55
CA MET A 560 15.70 11.96 -8.52
C MET A 560 15.02 11.78 -7.18
N LEU A 561 15.07 10.56 -6.67
CA LEU A 561 14.54 10.24 -5.34
C LEU A 561 15.60 10.56 -4.28
N ASP A 562 15.16 11.17 -3.17
CA ASP A 562 15.99 11.27 -1.98
C ASP A 562 16.36 9.84 -1.58
N GLN A 563 17.65 9.61 -1.32
CA GLN A 563 18.14 8.30 -0.89
C GLN A 563 17.46 8.00 0.44
N ALA A 564 16.36 7.25 0.41
CA ALA A 564 15.78 6.71 1.61
C ALA A 564 16.90 5.91 2.25
N MET A 565 17.26 6.24 3.50
CA MET A 565 18.07 5.30 4.25
C MET A 565 17.27 3.99 4.24
N HIS A 566 17.76 3.01 3.47
CA HIS A 566 17.14 1.69 3.31
C HIS A 566 17.36 0.91 4.60
N TRP A 567 16.82 1.42 5.71
CA TRP A 567 16.68 0.66 6.91
C TRP A 567 15.65 -0.42 6.59
N ASN A 568 16.03 -1.68 6.75
CA ASN A 568 15.03 -2.74 6.82
C ASN A 568 14.18 -2.53 8.07
N ALA A 569 13.05 -3.22 8.14
CA ALA A 569 12.21 -3.31 9.32
C ALA A 569 13.06 -3.27 10.59
N THR A 570 12.81 -2.29 11.47
CA THR A 570 13.68 -2.10 12.64
C THR A 570 13.66 -3.37 13.50
N PRO A 571 14.73 -3.69 14.25
CA PRO A 571 14.80 -4.91 15.05
C PRO A 571 13.67 -5.06 16.09
N ARG A 572 12.93 -3.97 16.36
CA ARG A 572 11.79 -3.92 17.27
C ARG A 572 10.44 -3.81 16.56
N SER A 573 10.42 -3.68 15.24
CA SER A 573 9.17 -3.52 14.48
C SER A 573 8.26 -4.73 14.65
N THR A 574 7.01 -4.45 15.01
CA THR A 574 5.91 -5.41 15.11
C THR A 574 4.76 -4.95 14.21
N VAL A 575 3.64 -5.67 14.18
CA VAL A 575 2.45 -5.17 13.49
C VAL A 575 1.76 -4.11 14.34
N CYS A 576 1.63 -2.91 13.80
CA CYS A 576 0.75 -1.86 14.29
C CYS A 576 -0.34 -1.59 13.26
N GLY A 577 -1.42 -0.94 13.68
CA GLY A 577 -2.50 -0.60 12.76
C GLY A 577 -3.41 0.51 13.24
N VAL A 578 -4.36 0.87 12.38
CA VAL A 578 -5.51 1.71 12.71
C VAL A 578 -6.75 0.85 12.63
N ASN A 579 -7.51 0.81 13.73
CA ASN A 579 -8.81 0.16 13.80
C ASN A 579 -9.91 1.20 13.58
N PHE A 580 -10.79 0.95 12.61
CA PHE A 580 -11.94 1.80 12.27
C PHE A 580 -13.26 1.30 12.89
N ALA A 581 -13.29 0.08 13.44
CA ALA A 581 -14.45 -0.50 14.11
C ALA A 581 -14.42 -0.23 15.62
N VAL A 582 -14.18 1.02 16.02
CA VAL A 582 -14.10 1.43 17.43
C VAL A 582 -15.49 1.70 17.98
N TRP A 583 -16.00 0.85 18.86
CA TRP A 583 -17.23 1.13 19.60
C TRP A 583 -16.90 1.59 21.02
N ASP A 584 -17.66 2.56 21.52
CA ASP A 584 -17.71 2.90 22.94
C ASP A 584 -18.70 1.99 23.68
#